data_AF-A0A6B0SP75-F1
#
_entry.id   AF-A0A6B0SP75-F1
#
_cell.length_a   1.000
_cell.length_b   1.000
_cell.length_c   1.000
_cell.angle_alpha   90.00
_cell.angle_beta   90.00
_cell.angle_gamma   90.00
#
_symmetry.space_group_name_H-M   'P 1'
#
loop_
_entity.id
_entity.type
_entity.pdbx_description
1 polymer ?
#
loop_
_entity_poly.entity_id
_entity_poly.type
_entity_poly.pdbx_seq_one_letter_code
_entity_poly.pdbx_strand_id
1 'polypeptide(L)'
;NDTATIVSTHDFEGTPDMATLAERLGEACSLGDVGKLAVTAEDRGDALDVLRVTHEFTEVGAPVATMAMGEVGRHTRAFAPIYGSRIGYAPVDPGSGTAPGQYDAATLRTLVDNLV
;
A
#
# COMPACT_ATOMS: atom_id res chain seq x y z
N ASN A 1 -23.59 -10.72 9.29
CA ASN A 1 -23.33 -9.27 9.34
C ASN A 1 -22.81 -8.86 7.99
N ASP A 2 -23.51 -7.97 7.29
CA ASP A 2 -23.15 -7.49 5.94
C ASP A 2 -22.06 -6.40 6.00
N THR A 3 -20.99 -6.66 6.75
CA THR A 3 -19.90 -5.70 6.99
C THR A 3 -18.70 -6.09 6.15
N ALA A 4 -18.29 -5.22 5.24
CA ALA A 4 -17.05 -5.40 4.49
C ALA A 4 -15.82 -5.29 5.40
N THR A 5 -14.80 -6.07 5.10
CA THR A 5 -13.61 -6.28 5.92
C THR A 5 -12.34 -5.96 5.16
N ILE A 6 -11.40 -5.31 5.85
CA ILE A 6 -10.04 -5.12 5.37
C ILE A 6 -9.15 -5.94 6.29
N VAL A 7 -8.53 -7.00 5.76
CA VAL A 7 -7.55 -7.78 6.51
C VAL A 7 -6.18 -7.24 6.18
N SER A 8 -5.43 -6.85 7.20
CA SER A 8 -4.19 -6.09 7.02
C SER A 8 -3.01 -6.71 7.73
N THR A 9 -1.88 -6.74 7.06
CA THR A 9 -0.58 -7.06 7.64
C THR A 9 0.37 -5.86 7.52
N HIS A 10 1.22 -5.67 8.53
CA HIS A 10 2.12 -4.54 8.63
C HIS A 10 3.52 -5.03 9.04
N ASP A 11 4.54 -4.57 8.33
CA ASP A 11 5.94 -4.74 8.71
C ASP A 11 6.56 -3.36 8.90
N PHE A 12 6.84 -3.01 10.16
CA PHE A 12 7.41 -1.70 10.48
C PHE A 12 8.94 -1.70 10.42
N GLU A 13 9.55 -2.88 10.40
CA GLU A 13 11.01 -3.03 10.45
C GLU A 13 11.63 -3.01 9.06
N GLY A 14 10.96 -3.58 8.05
CA GLY A 14 11.48 -3.56 6.69
C GLY A 14 10.53 -4.14 5.65
N THR A 15 11.08 -4.40 4.47
CA THR A 15 10.38 -5.07 3.37
C THR A 15 10.94 -6.48 3.24
N PRO A 16 10.15 -7.54 3.53
CA PRO A 16 10.61 -8.91 3.33
C PRO A 16 10.72 -9.24 1.84
N ASP A 17 11.30 -10.39 1.53
CA ASP A 17 11.43 -10.84 0.13
C ASP A 17 10.08 -10.98 -0.59
N MET A 18 10.14 -10.99 -1.92
CA MET A 18 8.95 -11.06 -2.78
C MET A 18 8.05 -12.28 -2.51
N ALA A 19 8.62 -13.42 -2.12
CA ALA A 19 7.83 -14.62 -1.81
C ALA A 19 6.98 -14.39 -0.55
N THR A 20 7.60 -13.81 0.48
CA THR A 20 6.94 -13.46 1.74
C THR A 20 5.90 -12.34 1.54
N LEU A 21 6.20 -11.34 0.70
CA LEU A 21 5.23 -10.29 0.35
C LEU A 21 3.97 -10.89 -0.30
N ALA A 22 4.16 -11.79 -1.28
CA ALA A 22 3.07 -12.45 -1.98
C ALA A 22 2.27 -13.38 -1.05
N GLU A 23 2.93 -14.14 -0.19
CA GLU A 23 2.29 -14.99 0.81
C GLU A 23 1.40 -14.17 1.75
N ARG A 24 1.95 -13.11 2.35
CA ARG A 24 1.23 -12.26 3.30
C ARG A 24 0.04 -11.53 2.66
N LEU A 25 0.21 -11.00 1.44
CA LEU A 25 -0.88 -10.34 0.72
C LEU A 25 -1.95 -11.35 0.30
N GLY A 26 -1.55 -12.56 -0.11
CA GLY A 26 -2.46 -13.65 -0.45
C GLY A 26 -3.28 -14.13 0.72
N GLU A 27 -2.65 -14.33 1.88
CA GLU A 27 -3.36 -14.68 3.11
C GLU A 27 -4.39 -13.59 3.47
N ALA A 28 -3.99 -12.31 3.44
CA ALA A 28 -4.90 -11.20 3.70
C ALA A 28 -6.09 -11.16 2.73
N CYS A 29 -5.86 -11.37 1.43
CA CYS A 29 -6.92 -11.45 0.43
C CYS A 29 -7.85 -12.65 0.62
N SER A 30 -7.34 -13.77 1.15
CA SER A 30 -8.15 -14.97 1.38
C SER A 30 -9.11 -14.85 2.58
N LEU A 31 -8.81 -13.93 3.50
CA LEU A 31 -9.53 -13.77 4.77
C LEU A 31 -10.49 -12.58 4.79
N GLY A 32 -10.40 -11.65 3.83
CA GLY A 32 -11.20 -10.42 3.83
C GLY A 32 -11.60 -9.93 2.44
N ASP A 33 -12.47 -8.93 2.41
CA ASP A 33 -12.96 -8.31 1.17
C ASP A 33 -11.89 -7.45 0.48
N VAL A 34 -10.88 -7.00 1.22
CA VAL A 34 -9.68 -6.32 0.71
C VAL A 34 -8.46 -6.80 1.50
N GLY A 35 -7.44 -7.30 0.81
CA GLY A 35 -6.14 -7.59 1.40
C GLY A 35 -5.27 -6.34 1.47
N LYS A 36 -4.76 -6.01 2.66
CA LYS A 36 -3.90 -4.84 2.88
C LYS A 36 -2.49 -5.25 3.31
N LEU A 37 -1.49 -4.68 2.65
CA LEU A 37 -0.07 -4.86 2.98
C LEU A 37 0.63 -3.50 3.11
N ALA A 38 1.28 -3.27 4.25
CA ALA A 38 2.12 -2.09 4.45
C ALA A 38 3.47 -2.49 5.05
N VAL A 39 4.57 -2.16 4.37
CA VAL A 39 5.93 -2.52 4.78
C VAL A 39 6.82 -1.28 4.80
N THR A 40 7.92 -1.26 5.54
CA THR A 40 8.87 -0.13 5.55
C THR A 40 9.92 -0.32 4.47
N ALA A 41 10.05 0.65 3.54
CA ALA A 41 11.10 0.62 2.53
C ALA A 41 12.40 1.20 3.07
N GLU A 42 13.49 0.44 2.96
CA GLU A 42 14.86 0.86 3.22
C GLU A 42 15.52 1.40 1.95
N ASP A 43 15.16 0.86 0.79
CA ASP A 43 15.62 1.34 -0.52
C ASP A 43 14.52 1.38 -1.61
N ARG A 44 14.90 1.79 -2.83
CA ARG A 44 13.93 1.91 -3.95
C ARG A 44 13.53 0.55 -4.52
N GLY A 45 14.34 -0.48 -4.35
CA GLY A 45 14.01 -1.86 -4.70
C GLY A 45 12.82 -2.36 -3.89
N ASP A 46 12.79 -2.10 -2.58
CA ASP A 46 11.64 -2.42 -1.72
C ASP A 46 10.34 -1.80 -2.23
N ALA A 47 10.40 -0.52 -2.63
CA ALA A 47 9.24 0.17 -3.18
C ALA A 47 8.77 -0.47 -4.51
N LEU A 48 9.70 -0.89 -5.37
CA LEU A 48 9.39 -1.60 -6.60
C LEU A 48 8.76 -2.98 -6.32
N ASP A 49 9.24 -3.69 -5.32
CA ASP A 49 8.70 -4.99 -4.92
C ASP A 49 7.26 -4.87 -4.39
N VAL A 50 6.96 -3.83 -3.61
CA VAL A 50 5.58 -3.52 -3.20
C VAL A 50 4.69 -3.20 -4.40
N LEU A 51 5.15 -2.38 -5.35
CA LEU A 51 4.37 -2.06 -6.56
C LEU A 51 4.17 -3.31 -7.43
N ARG A 52 5.18 -4.17 -7.52
CA ARG A 52 5.13 -5.44 -8.26
C ARG A 52 4.09 -6.39 -7.67
N VAL A 53 4.14 -6.66 -6.36
CA VAL A 53 3.15 -7.58 -5.74
C VAL A 53 1.73 -7.01 -5.83
N THR A 54 1.58 -5.68 -5.78
CA THR A 54 0.30 -4.99 -6.01
C THR A 54 -0.26 -5.30 -7.40
N HIS A 55 0.59 -5.15 -8.41
CA HIS A 55 0.20 -5.40 -9.81
C HIS A 55 -0.14 -6.87 -10.04
N GLU A 56 0.71 -7.80 -9.58
CA GLU A 56 0.51 -9.25 -9.77
C GLU A 56 -0.82 -9.72 -9.15
N PHE A 57 -1.18 -9.22 -7.96
CA PHE A 57 -2.46 -9.54 -7.33
C PHE A 57 -3.65 -8.88 -8.03
N THR A 58 -3.48 -7.66 -8.53
CA THR A 58 -4.52 -6.96 -9.29
C THR A 58 -4.84 -7.70 -10.60
N GLU A 59 -3.83 -8.21 -11.31
CA GLU A 59 -4.01 -8.95 -12.57
C GLU A 59 -4.83 -10.25 -12.39
N VAL A 60 -4.76 -10.87 -11.21
CA VAL A 60 -5.60 -12.04 -10.88
C VAL A 60 -6.96 -11.65 -10.25
N GLY A 61 -7.29 -10.36 -10.27
CA GLY A 61 -8.59 -9.82 -9.82
C GLY A 61 -8.70 -9.59 -8.32
N ALA A 62 -7.62 -9.73 -7.55
CA ALA A 62 -7.68 -9.58 -6.10
C ALA A 62 -7.90 -8.10 -5.68
N PRO A 63 -8.77 -7.84 -4.70
CA PRO A 63 -8.93 -6.52 -4.10
C PRO A 63 -7.78 -6.22 -3.13
N VAL A 64 -6.87 -5.33 -3.51
CA VAL A 64 -5.69 -5.01 -2.70
C VAL A 64 -5.59 -3.54 -2.30
N ALA A 65 -4.93 -3.30 -1.16
CA ALA A 65 -4.51 -1.99 -0.70
C ALA A 65 -3.07 -2.06 -0.19
N THR A 66 -2.13 -1.46 -0.90
CA THR A 66 -0.70 -1.61 -0.63
C THR A 66 0.01 -0.26 -0.53
N MET A 67 1.07 -0.21 0.28
CA MET A 67 2.01 0.91 0.31
C MET A 67 3.34 0.51 0.94
N ALA A 68 4.42 1.16 0.50
CA ALA A 68 5.68 1.20 1.22
C ALA A 68 5.70 2.46 2.12
N MET A 69 5.98 2.26 3.40
CA MET A 69 6.16 3.30 4.41
C MET A 69 7.57 3.88 4.36
N GLY A 70 7.79 4.97 5.10
CA GLY A 70 9.07 5.67 5.13
C GLY A 70 9.23 6.69 4.02
N GLU A 71 10.25 7.54 4.15
CA GLU A 71 10.54 8.58 3.17
C GLU A 71 10.87 7.99 1.78
N VAL A 72 11.58 6.86 1.75
CA VAL A 72 11.90 6.12 0.53
C VAL A 72 10.64 5.62 -0.15
N GLY A 73 9.75 4.99 0.61
CA GLY A 73 8.49 4.42 0.14
C GLY A 73 7.40 5.44 -0.17
N ARG A 74 7.55 6.71 0.23
CA ARG A 74 6.49 7.74 0.20
C ARG A 74 5.75 7.84 -1.15
N HIS A 75 6.48 7.67 -2.25
CA HIS A 75 5.94 7.78 -3.60
C HIS A 75 4.93 6.68 -3.91
N THR A 76 5.08 5.48 -3.33
CA THR A 76 4.11 4.37 -3.53
C THR A 76 2.69 4.76 -3.11
N ARG A 77 2.52 5.69 -2.15
CA ARG A 77 1.18 6.19 -1.75
C ARG A 77 0.41 6.82 -2.90
N ALA A 78 1.12 7.49 -3.82
CA ALA A 78 0.52 8.16 -4.99
C ALA A 78 0.50 7.27 -6.24
N PHE A 79 1.50 6.39 -6.39
CA PHE A 79 1.66 5.57 -7.60
C PHE A 79 0.98 4.20 -7.53
N ALA A 80 0.82 3.61 -6.34
CA ALA A 80 0.19 2.28 -6.19
C ALA A 80 -1.23 2.17 -6.79
N PRO A 81 -2.07 3.23 -6.82
CA PRO A 81 -3.35 3.19 -7.55
C PRO A 81 -3.22 2.83 -9.04
N ILE A 82 -2.13 3.26 -9.71
CA ILE A 82 -1.86 2.91 -11.12
C ILE A 82 -1.70 1.40 -11.29
N TYR A 83 -1.16 0.74 -10.26
CA TYR A 83 -0.94 -0.71 -10.23
C TYR A 83 -2.09 -1.50 -9.59
N GLY A 84 -3.19 -0.83 -9.23
CA GLY A 84 -4.43 -1.48 -8.75
C GLY A 84 -4.71 -1.39 -7.25
N SER A 85 -3.88 -0.69 -6.48
CA SER A 85 -4.16 -0.43 -5.05
C SER A 85 -5.42 0.41 -4.90
N ARG A 86 -6.45 -0.12 -4.24
CA ARG A 86 -7.80 0.47 -4.21
C ARG A 86 -8.01 1.49 -3.10
N ILE A 87 -7.13 1.51 -2.09
CA ILE A 87 -7.27 2.36 -0.90
C ILE A 87 -5.95 3.07 -0.60
N GLY A 88 -5.96 4.40 -0.69
CA GLY A 88 -4.88 5.28 -0.24
C GLY A 88 -5.13 5.81 1.17
N TYR A 89 -4.05 6.10 1.90
CA TYR A 89 -4.10 6.64 3.27
C TYR A 89 -3.25 7.91 3.36
N ALA A 90 -3.88 8.98 3.84
CA ALA A 90 -3.25 10.27 4.09
C ALA A 90 -3.83 10.91 5.37
N PRO A 91 -3.01 11.56 6.20
CA PRO A 91 -3.49 12.38 7.30
C PRO A 91 -4.22 13.63 6.77
N VAL A 92 -5.20 14.10 7.54
CA VAL A 92 -5.94 15.34 7.22
C VAL A 92 -5.06 16.58 7.45
N ASP A 93 -4.27 16.58 8.52
CA ASP A 93 -3.30 17.62 8.85
C ASP A 93 -1.87 17.06 8.68
N PRO A 94 -0.95 17.75 7.98
CA PRO A 94 0.46 17.36 7.90
C PRO A 94 1.09 17.05 9.27
N GLY A 95 0.70 17.78 10.33
CA GLY A 95 1.21 17.59 11.69
C GLY A 95 0.67 16.35 12.41
N SER A 96 -0.39 15.73 11.88
CA SER A 96 -1.01 14.53 12.46
C SER A 96 -0.54 13.24 11.78
N GLY A 97 0.58 13.28 11.04
CA GLY A 97 1.10 12.11 10.35
C GLY A 97 1.41 10.96 11.31
N THR A 98 0.84 9.79 11.04
CA THR A 98 1.02 8.58 11.87
C THR A 98 2.18 7.70 11.41
N ALA A 99 2.77 8.01 10.25
CA ALA A 99 3.94 7.32 9.69
C ALA A 99 4.81 8.30 8.89
N PRO A 100 6.15 8.15 8.89
CA PRO A 100 7.05 8.95 8.05
C PRO A 100 6.70 8.83 6.55
N GLY A 101 6.88 9.91 5.79
CA GLY A 101 6.63 9.95 4.35
C GLY A 101 5.15 10.05 3.95
N GLN A 102 4.26 10.51 4.84
CA GLN A 102 2.86 10.77 4.50
C GLN A 102 2.71 12.14 3.82
N TYR A 103 2.03 12.17 2.67
CA TYR A 103 1.46 13.40 2.11
C TYR A 103 0.15 13.71 2.85
N ASP A 104 -0.16 14.97 3.09
CA ASP A 104 -1.51 15.35 3.52
C ASP A 104 -2.55 14.97 2.44
N ALA A 105 -3.82 14.89 2.85
CA ALA A 105 -4.89 14.43 1.98
C ALA A 105 -5.07 15.29 0.70
N ALA A 106 -4.85 16.61 0.77
CA ALA A 106 -5.00 17.49 -0.38
C ALA A 106 -3.85 17.30 -1.39
N THR A 107 -2.63 17.17 -0.88
CA THR A 107 -1.43 16.86 -1.67
C THR A 107 -1.55 15.48 -2.32
N LEU A 108 -1.92 14.44 -1.56
CA LEU A 108 -2.07 13.10 -2.11
C LEU A 108 -3.15 13.06 -3.21
N ARG A 109 -4.30 13.69 -2.97
CA ARG A 109 -5.36 13.81 -3.97
C ARG A 109 -4.85 14.46 -5.25
N THR A 110 -4.14 15.57 -5.14
CA THR A 110 -3.57 16.26 -6.31
C THR A 110 -2.59 15.37 -7.08
N LEU A 111 -1.73 14.63 -6.38
CA LEU A 111 -0.79 13.72 -7.04
C LEU A 111 -1.51 12.60 -7.78
N VAL A 112 -2.51 11.96 -7.15
CA VAL A 112 -3.30 10.90 -7.78
C VAL A 112 -4.07 11.45 -8.99
N ASP A 113 -4.82 12.55 -8.84
CA ASP A 113 -5.61 13.17 -9.91
C ASP A 113 -4.79 13.58 -11.15
N ASN A 114 -3.47 13.78 -11.02
CA ASN A 114 -2.58 14.10 -12.14
C ASN A 114 -1.86 12.88 -12.75
N LEU A 115 -1.98 11.71 -12.14
CA LEU A 115 -1.37 10.46 -12.59
C LEU A 115 -2.37 9.51 -13.25
N VAL A 116 -3.65 9.55 -12.85
CA VAL A 116 -4.76 8.75 -13.40
C VAL A 116 -5.71 9.56 -14.28
#